data_AF-A0A1I5XN35-F1
#
_entry.id   AF-A0A1I5XN35-F1
#
_cell.length_a   1.000
_cell.length_b   1.000
_cell.length_c   1.000
_cell.angle_alpha   90.00
_cell.angle_beta   90.00
_cell.angle_gamma   90.00
#
_symmetry.space_group_name_H-M   'P 1'
#
loop_
_entity.id
_entity.type
_entity.pdbx_description
1 polymer ?
#
loop_
_entity_poly.entity_id
_entity_poly.type
_entity_poly.pdbx_seq_one_letter_code
_entity_poly.pdbx_strand_id
1 'polypeptide(L)'
;YCPQWPQDGFADLNEARGWVRDFMRWYNHEHRHSRIRFVSPAERHRGEDHQVLARRHALYQQARARHPRRWSGNTRNWEPIGAVMLNPEREQSALEEAA
;
A
#
# COMPACT_ATOMS: atom_id res chain seq x y z
N TYR A 1 5.13 -1.16 10.29
CA TYR A 1 6.04 -0.71 11.36
C TYR A 1 5.97 0.80 11.43
N CYS A 2 5.65 1.35 12.61
CA CYS A 2 5.67 2.79 12.88
C CYS A 2 6.86 3.07 13.82
N PRO A 3 7.88 3.82 13.40
CA PRO A 3 9.05 4.10 14.24
C PRO A 3 8.73 4.88 15.52
N GLN A 4 7.64 5.66 15.52
CA GLN A 4 7.29 6.60 16.59
C GLN A 4 6.20 6.03 17.53
N TRP A 5 6.06 4.71 17.58
CA TRP A 5 5.04 4.07 18.40
C TRP A 5 5.27 4.35 19.90
N PRO A 6 4.28 4.88 20.64
CA PRO A 6 4.42 5.21 22.05
C PRO A 6 4.38 3.91 22.87
N GLN A 7 5.54 3.49 23.37
CA GLN A 7 5.66 2.24 24.13
C GLN A 7 5.01 2.36 25.52
N ASP A 8 5.16 3.52 26.16
CA ASP A 8 4.68 3.77 27.53
C ASP A 8 3.23 4.31 27.59
N GLY A 9 2.56 4.45 26.44
CA GLY A 9 1.22 5.04 26.33
C GLY A 9 1.23 6.56 26.34
N PHE A 10 0.16 7.17 26.87
CA PHE A 10 -0.05 8.61 26.93
C PHE A 10 -0.40 9.04 28.36
N ALA A 11 0.09 10.19 28.79
CA ALA A 11 -0.17 10.73 30.12
C ALA A 11 -1.62 11.22 30.26
N ASP A 12 -2.20 11.75 29.17
CA ASP A 12 -3.59 12.21 29.13
C ASP A 12 -4.22 12.10 27.74
N LEU A 13 -5.52 12.46 27.68
CA LEU A 13 -6.32 12.38 26.46
C LEU A 13 -5.88 13.38 25.38
N ASN A 14 -5.34 14.54 25.76
CA ASN A 14 -4.89 15.55 24.80
C ASN A 14 -3.61 15.10 24.11
N GLU A 15 -2.68 14.51 24.86
CA GLU A 15 -1.47 13.90 24.30
C GLU A 15 -1.82 12.76 23.34
N ALA A 16 -2.72 11.85 23.76
CA ALA A 16 -3.19 10.77 22.90
C ALA A 16 -3.79 11.28 21.58
N ARG A 17 -4.65 12.31 21.65
CA ARG A 17 -5.27 12.91 20.46
C ARG A 17 -4.25 13.59 19.55
N GLY A 18 -3.29 14.32 20.12
CA GLY A 18 -2.21 14.96 19.39
C GLY A 18 -1.39 13.94 18.62
N TRP A 19 -0.95 12.89 19.31
CA TRP A 19 -0.17 11.83 18.69
C TRP A 19 -0.95 11.09 17.59
N VAL A 20 -2.21 10.70 17.84
CA VAL A 20 -3.03 9.99 16.83
C VAL A 20 -3.24 10.84 15.59
N ARG A 21 -3.48 12.15 15.73
CA ARG A 21 -3.60 13.08 14.60
C ARG A 21 -2.34 13.07 13.73
N ASP A 22 -1.18 13.18 14.37
CA ASP A 22 0.10 13.27 13.67
C ASP A 22 0.46 11.92 13.05
N PHE A 23 0.16 10.82 13.74
CA PHE A 23 0.28 9.46 13.21
C PHE A 23 -0.60 9.25 11.97
N MET A 24 -1.87 9.65 12.00
CA MET A 24 -2.77 9.50 10.84
C MET A 24 -2.26 10.27 9.63
N ARG A 25 -1.74 11.50 9.84
CA ARG A 25 -1.13 12.28 8.77
C ARG A 25 0.05 11.54 8.15
N TRP A 26 0.99 11.08 8.97
CA TRP A 26 2.15 10.33 8.51
C TRP A 26 1.75 9.01 7.83
N TYR A 27 0.84 8.25 8.43
CA TYR A 27 0.37 6.95 7.92
C TYR A 27 -0.24 7.07 6.52
N ASN A 28 -1.02 8.13 6.29
CA ASN A 28 -1.74 8.33 5.04
C ASN A 28 -0.90 9.01 3.95
N HIS A 29 0.06 9.87 4.30
CA HIS A 29 0.75 10.72 3.33
C HIS A 29 2.25 10.42 3.16
N GLU A 30 2.89 9.80 4.15
CA GLU A 30 4.34 9.59 4.15
C GLU A 30 4.71 8.11 4.19
N HIS A 31 3.98 7.31 4.98
CA HIS A 31 4.26 5.89 5.12
C HIS A 31 3.90 5.13 3.85
N ARG A 32 4.89 4.40 3.31
CA ARG A 32 4.73 3.57 2.11
C ARG A 32 4.47 2.13 2.49
N HIS A 33 3.29 1.64 2.13
CA HIS A 33 2.78 0.35 2.56
C HIS A 33 3.15 -0.75 1.57
N SER A 34 3.82 -1.80 2.05
CA SER A 34 4.25 -2.92 1.20
C SER A 34 3.09 -3.62 0.50
N ARG A 35 1.92 -3.70 1.16
CA ARG A 35 0.71 -4.35 0.63
C ARG A 35 0.07 -3.61 -0.53
N ILE A 36 0.43 -2.34 -0.76
CA ILE A 36 0.01 -1.54 -1.91
C ILE A 36 1.22 -1.09 -2.74
N ARG A 37 2.24 -1.96 -2.84
CA ARG A 37 3.44 -1.72 -3.67
C ARG A 37 4.20 -0.44 -3.27
N PHE A 38 4.29 -0.16 -1.97
CA PHE A 38 5.05 0.96 -1.42
C PHE A 38 4.61 2.33 -1.92
N VAL A 39 3.32 2.52 -2.19
CA VAL A 39 2.71 3.86 -2.27
C VAL A 39 2.09 4.22 -0.91
N SER A 40 1.80 5.49 -0.70
CA SER A 40 1.02 5.96 0.44
C SER A 40 -0.47 5.67 0.22
N PRO A 41 -1.26 5.51 1.30
CA PRO A 41 -2.70 5.33 1.17
C PRO A 41 -3.36 6.49 0.43
N ALA A 42 -2.89 7.72 0.63
CA ALA A 42 -3.43 8.90 -0.03
C ALA A 42 -3.11 8.95 -1.54
N GLU A 43 -1.90 8.56 -1.97
CA GLU A 43 -1.56 8.41 -3.41
C GLU A 43 -2.48 7.38 -4.08
N ARG A 44 -2.69 6.22 -3.45
CA ARG A 44 -3.62 5.20 -3.96
C ARG A 44 -5.06 5.71 -4.01
N HIS A 45 -5.51 6.39 -2.96
CA HIS A 45 -6.86 6.92 -2.90
C HIS A 45 -7.15 7.92 -4.03
N ARG A 46 -6.16 8.72 -4.42
CA ARG A 46 -6.25 9.64 -5.56
C ARG A 46 -5.99 9.00 -6.92
N GLY A 47 -5.67 7.70 -6.98
CA GLY A 47 -5.32 6.98 -8.22
C GLY A 47 -3.94 7.33 -8.79
N GLU A 48 -3.08 7.99 -8.02
CA GLU A 48 -1.73 8.39 -8.44
C GLU A 48 -0.75 7.21 -8.45
N ASP A 49 -1.12 6.10 -7.80
CA ASP A 49 -0.30 4.89 -7.70
C ASP A 49 0.09 4.33 -9.06
N HIS A 50 -0.80 4.37 -10.06
CA HIS A 50 -0.50 3.97 -11.43
C HIS A 50 0.75 4.65 -11.99
N GLN A 51 0.82 5.99 -11.91
CA GLN A 51 1.93 6.76 -12.44
C GLN A 51 3.20 6.57 -11.61
N VAL A 52 3.08 6.54 -10.29
CA VAL A 52 4.21 6.32 -9.38
C VAL A 52 4.85 4.95 -9.62
N LEU A 53 4.03 3.92 -9.76
CA LEU A 53 4.47 2.55 -9.94
C LEU A 53 5.08 2.32 -11.33
N ALA A 54 4.50 2.89 -12.39
CA ALA A 54 5.08 2.85 -13.73
C ALA A 54 6.49 3.47 -13.78
N ARG A 55 6.69 4.63 -13.14
CA ARG A 55 8.01 5.28 -13.04
C ARG A 55 9.02 4.40 -12.28
N ARG A 56 8.60 3.77 -11.18
CA ARG A 56 9.47 2.85 -10.43
C ARG A 56 9.83 1.61 -11.24
N HIS A 57 8.88 1.06 -11.98
CA HIS A 57 9.14 -0.07 -12.86
C HIS A 57 10.23 0.27 -13.88
N ALA A 58 10.07 1.39 -14.60
CA ALA A 58 11.07 1.85 -15.57
C ALA A 58 12.46 2.04 -14.94
N LEU A 59 12.54 2.68 -13.77
CA LEU A 59 13.80 2.88 -13.05
C LEU A 59 14.47 1.56 -12.68
N TYR A 60 13.71 0.60 -12.16
CA TYR A 60 14.25 -0.70 -11.77
C TYR A 60 14.74 -1.50 -12.97
N GLN A 61 14.04 -1.43 -14.10
CA GLN A 61 14.45 -2.09 -15.34
C GLN A 61 15.75 -1.49 -15.89
N GLN A 62 15.87 -0.16 -15.90
CA GLN A 62 17.12 0.51 -16.28
C GLN A 62 18.28 0.15 -15.36
N ALA A 63 18.04 0.13 -14.03
CA ALA A 63 19.05 -0.24 -13.06
C ALA A 63 19.53 -1.70 -13.24
N ARG A 64 18.58 -2.61 -13.50
CA ARG A 64 18.87 -4.03 -13.80
C ARG A 64 19.68 -4.18 -15.08
N ALA A 65 19.29 -3.49 -16.15
CA ALA A 65 20.02 -3.50 -17.42
C ALA A 65 21.47 -3.00 -17.27
N ARG A 66 21.70 -1.99 -16.41
CA ARG A 66 23.02 -1.44 -16.16
C ARG A 66 23.95 -2.39 -15.39
N HIS A 67 23.43 -3.14 -14.43
CA HIS A 67 24.26 -4.02 -13.59
C HIS A 67 23.60 -5.39 -13.35
N PRO A 68 23.42 -6.22 -14.39
CA PRO A 68 22.61 -7.44 -14.31
C PRO A 68 23.09 -8.42 -13.23
N ARG A 69 24.39 -8.45 -12.92
CA ARG A 69 24.99 -9.29 -11.87
C ARG A 69 24.46 -9.01 -10.45
N ARG A 70 23.85 -7.84 -10.18
CA ARG A 70 23.22 -7.53 -8.89
C ARG A 70 21.80 -8.10 -8.75
N TRP A 71 21.24 -8.68 -9.80
CA TRP A 71 19.89 -9.25 -9.80
C TRP A 71 19.95 -10.74 -10.08
N SER A 72 19.47 -11.54 -9.12
CA SER A 72 19.29 -12.99 -9.31
C SER A 72 18.10 -13.34 -10.20
N GLY A 73 17.19 -12.40 -10.47
CA GLY A 73 15.98 -12.64 -11.25
C GLY A 73 15.29 -11.35 -11.68
N ASN A 74 13.96 -11.40 -11.76
CA ASN A 74 13.14 -10.25 -12.15
C ASN A 74 13.18 -9.14 -11.09
N THR A 75 12.89 -7.91 -11.54
CA THR A 75 12.70 -6.78 -10.63
C THR A 75 11.46 -6.99 -9.77
N ARG A 76 11.35 -6.25 -8.67
CA ARG A 76 10.14 -6.23 -7.85
C ARG A 76 8.88 -5.98 -8.71
N ASN A 77 7.77 -6.65 -8.37
CA ASN A 77 6.48 -6.39 -8.99
C ASN A 77 6.01 -4.96 -8.60
N TRP A 78 5.85 -4.14 -9.64
CA TRP A 78 5.37 -2.76 -9.57
C TRP A 78 4.06 -2.58 -10.35
N GLU A 79 3.28 -3.63 -10.53
CA GLU A 79 1.94 -3.55 -11.10
C GLU A 79 0.97 -2.96 -10.06
N PRO A 80 0.11 -2.00 -10.46
CA PRO A 80 -0.93 -1.48 -9.60
C PRO A 80 -1.83 -2.60 -9.07
N ILE A 81 -2.21 -2.51 -7.80
CA ILE A 81 -3.18 -3.44 -7.23
C ILE A 81 -4.57 -2.91 -7.54
N GLY A 82 -5.35 -3.69 -8.27
CA GLY A 82 -6.74 -3.38 -8.60
C GLY A 82 -7.69 -3.39 -7.39
N ALA A 83 -8.98 -3.42 -7.69
CA ALA A 83 -10.01 -3.52 -6.66
C ALA A 83 -9.86 -4.82 -5.85
N VAL A 84 -10.04 -4.71 -4.54
CA VAL A 84 -10.06 -5.85 -3.61
C VAL A 84 -11.27 -5.69 -2.70
N MET A 85 -11.99 -6.78 -2.44
CA MET A 85 -13.18 -6.81 -1.59
C MET A 85 -12.83 -7.46 -0.26
N LEU A 86 -13.21 -6.81 0.85
CA LEU A 86 -13.01 -7.36 2.21
C LEU A 86 -13.93 -8.55 2.48
N ASN A 87 -15.14 -8.51 1.93
CA ASN A 87 -16.12 -9.58 1.93
C ASN A 87 -16.69 -9.68 0.50
N PRO A 88 -16.20 -10.60 -0.35
CA PRO A 88 -16.79 -10.78 -1.67
C PRO A 88 -18.24 -11.25 -1.51
N GLU A 89 -19.12 -10.80 -2.39
CA GLU A 89 -20.47 -11.34 -2.45
C GLU A 89 -20.37 -12.84 -2.76
N ARG A 90 -21.16 -13.66 -2.06
CA ARG A 90 -21.27 -15.09 -2.41
C ARG A 90 -21.91 -15.16 -3.78
N GLU A 91 -21.27 -15.84 -4.72
CA GLU A 91 -21.93 -16.19 -5.99
C GLU A 91 -23.26 -16.85 -5.66
N GLN A 92 -24.37 -16.29 -6.15
CA GLN A 92 -25.68 -16.93 -6.07
C GLN A 92 -25.65 -18.16 -7.00
N SER A 93 -25.11 -19.28 -6.50
CA SER A 93 -25.15 -20.54 -7.21
C SER A 93 -26.58 -21.08 -7.22
N ALA A 94 -27.19 -21.08 -8.41
CA ALA A 94 -28.31 -21.93 -8.83
C ALA A 94 -29.61 -21.90 -7.99
N LEU A 95 -30.41 -20.84 -8.12
CA LEU A 95 -31.86 -20.86 -7.83
C LEU A 95 -32.71 -20.70 -9.11
N GLU A 96 -32.18 -21.12 -10.26
CA GLU A 96 -32.91 -21.11 -11.55
C GLU A 96 -33.26 -22.50 -12.10
N GLU A 97 -33.05 -23.59 -11.34
CA GLU A 97 -33.58 -24.92 -11.71
C GLU A 97 -34.74 -25.33 -10.80
N ALA A 98 -35.86 -24.62 -10.89
CA ALA A 98 -37.19 -25.13 -10.56
C ALA A 98 -38.27 -24.13 -11.02
N ALA A 99 -38.56 -24.13 -12.32
CA ALA A 99 -39.77 -23.56 -12.91
C ALA A 99 -40.43 -24.59 -13.83
#